data_AF-A0A4Q4KII4-F1
#
_entry.id   AF-A0A4Q4KII4-F1
#
_cell.length_a   1.000
_cell.length_b   1.000
_cell.length_c   1.000
_cell.angle_alpha   90.00
_cell.angle_beta   90.00
_cell.angle_gamma   90.00
#
_symmetry.space_group_name_H-M   'P 1'
#
loop_
_entity.id
_entity.type
_entity.pdbx_description
1 polymer ?
#
loop_
_entity_poly.entity_id
_entity_poly.type
_entity_poly.pdbx_seq_one_letter_code
_entity_poly.pdbx_strand_id
1 'polypeptide(L)'
;MENLDEYNQDNELINNGNLSPTAKENLHNSAVWVKIIAIVGIVGSGIGAIFSLILIFTSPATVIFNLAFYALFIYVSMLLLNVSKSIERGSLNMDAFAENFLKYYKIIAIMTIVGIVLSIFAVIFAASFATSMINGF
;
A
#
# COMPACT_ATOMS: atom_id res chain seq x y z
N MET A 1 41.82 23.94 14.49
CA MET A 1 40.74 23.54 15.41
C MET A 1 39.49 23.58 14.57
N GLU A 2 39.11 22.39 14.11
CA GLU A 2 38.05 22.15 13.14
C GLU A 2 36.71 22.12 13.90
N ASN A 3 35.73 22.86 13.42
CA ASN A 3 34.42 23.06 14.05
C ASN A 3 33.68 21.72 14.23
N LEU A 4 33.70 21.17 15.45
CA LEU A 4 32.88 20.02 15.83
C LEU A 4 31.45 20.43 16.23
N ASP A 5 31.16 21.73 16.27
CA ASP A 5 29.87 22.26 16.72
C ASP A 5 28.80 22.27 15.62
N GLU A 6 29.19 22.23 14.34
CA GLU A 6 28.24 22.20 13.20
C GLU A 6 27.58 20.83 13.00
N TYR A 7 28.14 19.73 13.52
CA TYR A 7 27.57 18.39 13.32
C TYR A 7 26.48 18.01 14.33
N ASN A 8 26.37 18.74 15.45
CA ASN A 8 25.37 18.46 16.49
C ASN A 8 24.11 19.34 16.37
N GLN A 9 24.14 20.42 15.60
CA GLN A 9 22.99 21.32 15.47
C GLN A 9 21.89 20.77 14.54
N ASP A 10 22.25 19.89 13.59
CA ASP A 10 21.28 19.19 12.73
C ASP A 10 20.51 18.08 13.47
N ASN A 11 21.09 17.51 14.53
CA ASN A 11 20.43 16.45 15.31
C ASN A 11 19.40 16.97 16.33
N GLU A 12 19.49 18.25 16.75
CA GLU A 12 18.52 18.84 17.68
C GLU A 12 17.28 19.42 16.96
N LEU A 13 17.41 19.83 15.69
CA LEU A 13 16.25 20.25 14.88
C LEU A 13 15.35 19.07 14.46
N ILE A 14 15.88 17.85 14.47
CA ILE A 14 15.16 16.64 14.06
C ILE A 14 14.37 16.01 15.23
N ASN A 15 14.76 16.26 16.49
CA ASN A 15 14.24 15.49 17.62
C ASN A 15 13.06 16.10 18.40
N ASN A 16 12.64 17.33 18.12
CA ASN A 16 11.44 17.90 18.73
C ASN A 16 10.63 18.69 17.70
N GLY A 17 9.97 17.94 16.81
CA GLY A 17 9.09 18.44 15.78
C GLY A 17 7.98 19.33 16.35
N ASN A 18 8.23 20.63 16.36
CA ASN A 18 7.22 21.66 16.44
C ASN A 18 6.48 21.72 15.07
N LEU A 19 5.85 20.60 14.68
CA LEU A 19 4.86 20.60 13.62
C LEU A 19 3.86 21.70 13.92
N SER A 20 3.55 22.54 12.92
CA SER A 20 2.56 23.59 13.10
C SER A 20 1.23 22.97 13.57
N PRO A 21 0.42 23.70 14.35
CA PRO A 21 -0.91 23.23 14.76
C PRO A 21 -1.75 22.75 13.57
N THR A 22 -1.68 23.46 12.44
CA THR A 22 -2.34 23.09 11.18
C THR A 22 -1.82 21.77 10.60
N ALA A 23 -0.51 21.52 10.65
CA ALA A 23 0.06 20.26 10.19
C ALA A 23 -0.37 19.08 11.07
N LYS A 24 -0.44 19.27 12.39
CA LYS A 24 -0.96 18.26 13.33
C LYS A 24 -2.43 17.95 13.08
N GLU A 25 -3.26 18.98 12.88
CA GLU A 25 -4.68 18.82 12.57
C GLU A 25 -4.91 18.07 11.25
N ASN A 26 -4.20 18.46 10.19
CA ASN A 26 -4.28 17.77 8.89
C ASN A 26 -3.79 16.32 8.96
N LEU A 27 -2.71 16.05 9.69
CA LEU A 27 -2.22 14.69 9.91
C LEU A 27 -3.25 13.86 10.68
N HIS A 28 -3.86 14.41 11.73
CA HIS A 28 -4.88 13.72 12.50
C HIS A 28 -6.12 13.38 11.65
N ASN A 29 -6.63 14.35 10.89
CA ASN A 29 -7.75 14.14 9.98
C ASN A 29 -7.42 13.10 8.90
N SER A 30 -6.19 13.14 8.36
CA SER A 30 -5.72 12.15 7.38
C SER A 30 -5.58 10.75 7.99
N ALA A 31 -5.15 10.64 9.26
CA ALA A 31 -4.99 9.37 9.95
C ALA A 31 -6.32 8.61 10.09
N VAL A 32 -7.43 9.32 10.28
CA VAL A 32 -8.79 8.73 10.32
C VAL A 32 -9.14 8.11 8.97
N TRP A 33 -8.95 8.84 7.87
CA TRP A 33 -9.22 8.32 6.52
C TRP A 33 -8.33 7.14 6.16
N VAL A 34 -7.03 7.24 6.46
CA VAL A 34 -6.07 6.16 6.26
C VAL A 34 -6.49 4.89 7.01
N LYS A 35 -6.98 5.03 8.25
CA LYS A 35 -7.49 3.91 9.05
C LYS A 35 -8.72 3.27 8.43
N ILE A 36 -9.68 4.08 7.97
CA ILE A 36 -10.89 3.59 7.29
C ILE A 36 -10.51 2.80 6.05
N ILE A 37 -9.68 3.38 5.16
CA ILE A 37 -9.23 2.73 3.93
C ILE A 37 -8.52 1.41 4.25
N ALA A 38 -7.69 1.38 5.27
CA ALA A 38 -6.98 0.17 5.66
C ALA A 38 -7.93 -0.92 6.18
N ILE A 39 -8.91 -0.58 7.00
CA ILE A 39 -9.92 -1.53 7.49
C ILE A 39 -10.73 -2.09 6.31
N VAL A 40 -11.20 -1.22 5.42
CA VAL A 40 -11.93 -1.63 4.20
C VAL A 40 -11.07 -2.56 3.35
N GLY A 41 -9.79 -2.24 3.17
CA GLY A 41 -8.84 -3.07 2.43
C GLY A 41 -8.65 -4.46 3.03
N ILE A 42 -8.51 -4.57 4.36
CA ILE A 42 -8.38 -5.85 5.06
C ILE A 42 -9.67 -6.67 4.94
N VAL A 43 -10.82 -6.07 5.23
CA VAL A 43 -12.12 -6.76 5.18
C VAL A 43 -12.43 -7.22 3.76
N GLY A 44 -12.27 -6.32 2.78
CA GLY A 44 -12.50 -6.64 1.37
C GLY A 44 -11.57 -7.74 0.86
N SER A 45 -10.29 -7.70 1.21
CA SER A 45 -9.32 -8.75 0.85
C SER A 45 -9.61 -10.07 1.57
N GLY A 46 -10.06 -10.04 2.82
CA GLY A 46 -10.46 -11.23 3.57
C GLY A 46 -11.66 -11.93 2.95
N ILE A 47 -12.70 -11.16 2.58
CA ILE A 47 -13.86 -11.68 1.85
C ILE A 47 -13.43 -12.26 0.50
N GLY A 48 -12.61 -11.52 -0.26
CA GLY A 48 -12.09 -11.98 -1.56
C GLY A 48 -11.30 -13.29 -1.46
N ALA A 49 -10.46 -13.44 -0.43
CA ALA A 49 -9.71 -14.67 -0.19
C ALA A 49 -10.64 -15.87 0.06
N ILE A 50 -11.71 -15.70 0.85
CA ILE A 50 -12.70 -16.75 1.09
C ILE A 50 -13.40 -17.15 -0.22
N PHE A 51 -13.86 -16.17 -1.02
CA PHE A 51 -14.46 -16.47 -2.32
C PHE A 51 -13.50 -17.17 -3.27
N SER A 52 -12.22 -16.79 -3.26
CA SER A 52 -11.21 -17.43 -4.09
C SER A 52 -10.99 -18.89 -3.70
N LEU A 53 -11.10 -19.26 -2.41
CA LEU A 53 -10.98 -20.65 -1.97
C LEU A 53 -12.11 -21.54 -2.52
N ILE A 54 -13.30 -20.98 -2.74
CA ILE A 54 -14.42 -21.72 -3.35
C ILE A 54 -14.07 -22.15 -4.79
N LEU A 55 -13.24 -21.37 -5.50
CA LEU A 55 -12.83 -21.63 -6.89
C LEU A 55 -11.67 -22.63 -7.02
N ILE A 56 -11.19 -23.21 -5.91
CA ILE A 56 -9.98 -24.04 -5.91
C ILE A 56 -10.09 -25.28 -6.80
N PHE A 57 -11.30 -25.85 -6.92
CA PHE A 57 -11.54 -27.01 -7.77
C PHE A 57 -11.62 -26.68 -9.26
N THR A 58 -11.89 -25.42 -9.61
CA THR A 58 -12.02 -24.98 -11.00
C THR A 58 -10.67 -24.59 -11.58
N SER A 59 -9.87 -23.81 -10.85
CA SER A 59 -8.55 -23.38 -11.29
C SER A 59 -7.62 -23.16 -10.09
N PRO A 60 -6.91 -24.21 -9.64
CA PRO A 60 -6.00 -24.12 -8.50
C PRO A 60 -4.91 -23.05 -8.68
N ALA A 61 -4.39 -22.89 -9.90
CA ALA A 61 -3.37 -21.90 -10.21
C ALA A 61 -3.88 -20.46 -10.00
N THR A 62 -5.11 -20.17 -10.46
CA THR A 62 -5.73 -18.85 -10.26
C THR A 62 -5.96 -18.57 -8.77
N VAL A 63 -6.35 -19.59 -7.99
CA VAL A 63 -6.56 -19.42 -6.54
C VAL A 63 -5.27 -19.08 -5.81
N ILE A 64 -4.17 -19.78 -6.11
CA ILE A 64 -2.86 -19.48 -5.50
C ILE A 64 -2.45 -18.04 -5.81
N PHE A 65 -2.61 -17.60 -7.07
CA PHE A 65 -2.29 -16.25 -7.48
C PHE A 65 -3.15 -15.19 -6.75
N ASN A 66 -4.47 -15.41 -6.69
CA ASN A 66 -5.39 -14.50 -6.00
C ASN A 66 -5.08 -14.42 -4.50
N LEU A 67 -4.81 -15.55 -3.85
CA LEU A 67 -4.44 -15.57 -2.43
C LEU A 67 -3.16 -14.78 -2.15
N ALA A 68 -2.14 -14.92 -3.00
CA ALA A 68 -0.93 -14.12 -2.90
C ALA A 68 -1.23 -12.62 -3.02
N PHE A 69 -2.13 -12.25 -3.94
CA PHE A 69 -2.53 -10.86 -4.14
C PHE A 69 -3.32 -10.30 -2.95
N TYR A 70 -4.26 -11.06 -2.39
CA TYR A 70 -4.99 -10.66 -1.18
C TYR A 70 -4.08 -10.56 0.04
N ALA A 71 -3.13 -11.47 0.20
CA ALA A 71 -2.12 -11.39 1.27
C ALA A 71 -1.29 -10.10 1.16
N LEU A 72 -0.90 -9.73 -0.06
CA LEU A 72 -0.19 -8.48 -0.32
C LEU A 72 -1.06 -7.25 0.01
N PHE A 73 -2.33 -7.23 -0.37
CA PHE A 73 -3.24 -6.14 -0.01
C PHE A 73 -3.42 -6.01 1.50
N ILE A 74 -3.62 -7.12 2.21
CA ILE A 74 -3.72 -7.13 3.67
C ILE A 74 -2.43 -6.56 4.29
N TYR A 75 -1.27 -6.94 3.77
CA TYR A 75 0.02 -6.39 4.21
C TYR A 75 0.11 -4.86 4.02
N VAL A 76 -0.26 -4.36 2.85
CA VAL A 76 -0.29 -2.92 2.56
C VAL A 76 -1.27 -2.19 3.49
N SER A 77 -2.45 -2.76 3.72
CA SER A 77 -3.42 -2.20 4.66
C SER A 77 -2.91 -2.21 6.11
N MET A 78 -2.15 -3.22 6.53
CA MET A 78 -1.50 -3.23 7.83
C MET A 78 -0.46 -2.11 7.97
N LEU A 79 0.31 -1.80 6.91
CA LEU A 79 1.23 -0.66 6.91
C LEU A 79 0.48 0.67 7.09
N LEU A 80 -0.65 0.87 6.38
CA LEU A 80 -1.51 2.03 6.54
C LEU A 80 -2.07 2.15 7.96
N LEU A 81 -2.51 1.04 8.57
CA LEU A 81 -2.95 1.04 9.97
C LEU A 81 -1.85 1.46 10.95
N ASN A 82 -0.62 0.99 10.73
CA ASN A 82 0.50 1.36 11.58
C ASN A 82 0.83 2.85 11.45
N VAL A 83 0.81 3.39 10.23
CA VAL A 83 0.96 4.84 9.97
C VAL A 83 -0.11 5.64 10.72
N SER A 84 -1.37 5.25 10.61
CA SER A 84 -2.47 5.93 11.32
C SER A 84 -2.30 5.89 12.85
N LYS A 85 -1.96 4.73 13.42
CA LYS A 85 -1.74 4.57 14.87
C LYS A 85 -0.58 5.42 15.40
N SER A 86 0.48 5.59 14.61
CA SER A 86 1.61 6.46 14.98
C SER A 86 1.22 7.94 15.03
N ILE A 87 0.31 8.37 14.16
CA ILE A 87 -0.23 9.74 14.18
C ILE A 87 -1.18 9.94 15.37
N GLU A 88 -2.07 8.99 15.65
CA GLU A 88 -3.05 9.08 16.75
C GLU A 88 -2.41 9.16 18.15
N ARG A 89 -1.26 8.50 18.37
CA ARG A 89 -0.60 8.42 19.69
C ARG A 89 0.17 9.66 20.11
N GLY A 90 0.25 10.70 19.29
CA GLY A 90 0.98 11.94 19.59
C GLY A 90 2.51 11.79 19.68
N SER A 91 3.03 10.55 19.67
CA SER A 91 4.44 10.19 19.49
C SER A 91 4.68 9.94 18.01
N LEU A 92 4.65 11.02 17.23
CA LEU A 92 5.05 11.00 15.83
C LEU A 92 6.56 10.76 15.77
N ASN A 93 6.95 9.50 15.86
CA ASN A 93 8.29 9.06 15.50
C ASN A 93 8.40 9.24 13.98
N MET A 94 8.96 10.39 13.58
CA MET A 94 9.05 10.81 12.19
C MET A 94 9.87 9.83 11.34
N ASP A 95 10.88 9.19 11.93
CA ASP A 95 11.70 8.19 11.25
C ASP A 95 10.86 6.95 10.91
N ALA A 96 10.12 6.42 11.89
CA ALA A 96 9.24 5.28 11.69
C ALA A 96 8.08 5.61 10.73
N PHE A 97 7.54 6.83 10.79
CA PHE A 97 6.53 7.30 9.85
C PHE A 97 7.09 7.35 8.42
N ALA A 98 8.23 8.00 8.23
CA ALA A 98 8.87 8.16 6.91
C ALA A 98 9.24 6.81 6.31
N GLU A 99 9.78 5.89 7.11
CA GLU A 99 10.12 4.54 6.65
C GLU A 99 8.87 3.77 6.18
N ASN A 100 7.80 3.76 6.99
CA ASN A 100 6.55 3.06 6.63
C ASN A 100 5.85 3.71 5.43
N PHE A 101 5.86 5.05 5.36
CA PHE A 101 5.30 5.80 4.24
C PHE A 101 6.06 5.51 2.94
N LEU A 102 7.39 5.51 2.99
CA LEU A 102 8.24 5.18 1.84
C LEU A 102 8.05 3.73 1.40
N LYS A 103 7.96 2.77 2.34
CA LYS A 103 7.63 1.37 2.03
C LYS A 103 6.27 1.25 1.35
N TYR A 104 5.25 1.93 1.87
CA TYR A 104 3.91 1.95 1.28
C TYR A 104 3.94 2.45 -0.17
N TYR A 105 4.54 3.62 -0.44
CA TYR A 105 4.62 4.17 -1.80
C TYR A 105 5.43 3.30 -2.76
N LYS A 106 6.52 2.67 -2.29
CA LYS A 106 7.27 1.69 -3.10
C LYS A 106 6.38 0.53 -3.52
N ILE A 107 5.59 -0.04 -2.61
CA ILE A 107 4.69 -1.15 -2.92
C ILE A 107 3.60 -0.70 -3.90
N ILE A 108 2.97 0.46 -3.67
CA ILE A 108 1.93 0.99 -4.58
C ILE A 108 2.48 1.27 -5.98
N ALA A 109 3.71 1.81 -6.08
CA ALA A 109 4.36 2.04 -7.36
C ALA A 109 4.58 0.72 -8.12
N ILE A 110 5.11 -0.30 -7.44
CA ILE A 110 5.30 -1.64 -8.02
C ILE A 110 3.95 -2.23 -8.47
N MET A 111 2.94 -2.16 -7.61
CA MET A 111 1.58 -2.66 -7.91
C MET A 111 0.96 -1.96 -9.11
N THR A 112 1.15 -0.64 -9.23
CA THR A 112 0.67 0.15 -10.36
C THR A 112 1.35 -0.30 -11.66
N ILE A 113 2.68 -0.47 -11.66
CA ILE A 113 3.43 -0.94 -12.82
C ILE A 113 2.96 -2.33 -13.24
N VAL A 114 2.86 -3.27 -12.29
CA VAL A 114 2.37 -4.63 -12.54
C VAL A 114 0.95 -4.60 -13.11
N GLY A 115 0.06 -3.77 -12.55
CA GLY A 115 -1.30 -3.60 -13.02
C GLY A 115 -1.39 -3.08 -14.46
N ILE A 116 -0.54 -2.12 -14.83
CA ILE A 116 -0.45 -1.60 -16.20
C ILE A 116 0.05 -2.69 -17.17
N VAL A 117 1.08 -3.44 -16.79
CA VAL A 117 1.62 -4.52 -17.63
C VAL A 117 0.55 -5.60 -17.85
N LEU A 118 -0.13 -6.03 -16.79
CA LEU A 118 -1.19 -7.03 -16.88
C LEU A 118 -2.39 -6.54 -17.72
N SER A 119 -2.77 -5.26 -17.62
CA SER A 119 -3.88 -4.72 -18.41
C SER A 119 -3.56 -4.68 -19.91
N ILE A 120 -2.32 -4.34 -20.28
CA ILE A 120 -1.86 -4.40 -21.67
C ILE A 120 -1.93 -5.84 -22.19
N PHE A 121 -1.41 -6.82 -21.43
CA PHE A 121 -1.49 -8.23 -21.82
C PHE A 121 -2.93 -8.71 -21.96
N ALA A 122 -3.84 -8.30 -21.05
CA ALA A 122 -5.25 -8.66 -21.13
C ALA A 122 -5.92 -8.13 -22.41
N VAL A 123 -5.61 -6.88 -22.82
CA VAL A 123 -6.12 -6.30 -24.07
C VAL A 123 -5.61 -7.05 -25.29
N ILE A 124 -4.31 -7.35 -25.36
CA ILE A 124 -3.71 -8.12 -26.47
C ILE A 124 -4.31 -9.51 -26.56
N PHE A 125 -4.46 -10.19 -25.43
CA PHE A 125 -5.06 -11.52 -25.36
C PHE A 125 -6.52 -11.51 -25.80
N ALA A 126 -7.32 -10.56 -25.31
CA ALA A 126 -8.72 -10.41 -25.68
C ALA A 126 -8.89 -10.13 -27.18
N ALA A 127 -8.06 -9.25 -27.75
CA ALA A 127 -8.06 -8.97 -29.18
C ALA A 127 -7.70 -10.22 -30.01
N SER A 128 -6.66 -10.95 -29.61
CA SER A 128 -6.21 -12.17 -30.29
C SER A 128 -7.29 -13.26 -30.26
N PHE A 129 -7.93 -13.43 -29.11
CA PHE A 129 -9.04 -14.38 -28.92
C PHE A 129 -10.25 -14.00 -29.80
N ALA A 130 -10.62 -12.71 -29.84
CA ALA A 130 -11.69 -12.23 -30.70
C ALA A 130 -11.43 -12.49 -32.19
N THR A 131 -10.21 -12.24 -32.67
CA THR A 131 -9.83 -12.53 -34.07
C THR A 131 -9.89 -14.03 -34.38
N SER A 132 -9.47 -14.88 -33.44
CA SER A 132 -9.52 -16.35 -33.64
C SER A 132 -10.96 -16.86 -33.77
N MET A 133 -11.92 -16.27 -33.06
CA MET A 133 -13.33 -16.62 -33.18
C MET A 133 -13.91 -16.17 -34.53
N ILE A 134 -13.54 -14.98 -35.01
CA ILE A 134 -14.04 -14.48 -36.31
C ILE A 134 -13.55 -15.35 -37.48
N ASN A 135 -12.29 -15.78 -37.45
CA ASN A 135 -11.70 -16.56 -38.54
C ASN A 135 -11.98 -18.07 -38.46
N GLY A 136 -12.62 -18.53 -37.38
CA GLY A 136 -13.00 -19.93 -37.16
C GLY A 136 -14.43 -20.27 -37.60
N PHE A 137 -15.20 -19.28 -38.06
CA PHE A 137 -16.49 -19.43 -38.75
C PHE A 137 -16.32 -19.20 -40.26
#